data_AF-A0A3S3U700-F1
#
_entry.id   AF-A0A3S3U700-F1
#
_cell.length_a   1.000
_cell.length_b   1.000
_cell.length_c   1.000
_cell.angle_alpha   90.00
_cell.angle_beta   90.00
_cell.angle_gamma   90.00
#
_symmetry.space_group_name_H-M   'P 1'
#
loop_
_entity.id
_entity.type
_entity.pdbx_description
1 polymer ?
#
loop_
_entity_poly.entity_id
_entity_poly.type
_entity_poly.pdbx_seq_one_letter_code
_entity_poly.pdbx_strand_id
1 'polypeptide(L)'
;MKLLKEKGLHGNGLIHISSAQMIARYNDALVSMGFQPTGLDRFSVDMFGWSPEIATEKRKLYYLTRSLANPMGIIISIHQRHAPVYFPYHSFDRAMISAFFDRFTAEIMDITTTDACVLIWKTGFLRIPALKISCWWIPLSCGRKHRTA
;
A
#
# COMPACT_ATOMS: atom_id res chain seq x y z
N MET A 1 10.26 -19.18 11.09
CA MET A 1 10.20 -18.96 9.62
C MET A 1 10.73 -20.14 8.77
N LYS A 2 10.91 -21.37 9.32
CA LYS A 2 11.29 -22.57 8.53
C LYS A 2 10.08 -23.40 8.09
N LEU A 3 9.15 -23.70 9.00
CA LEU A 3 7.99 -24.56 8.75
C LEU A 3 7.08 -24.13 7.58
N LEU A 4 6.86 -22.83 7.41
CA LEU A 4 5.98 -22.32 6.35
C LEU A 4 6.65 -22.41 4.95
N LYS A 5 7.99 -22.41 4.91
CA LYS A 5 8.83 -22.49 3.70
C LYS A 5 8.82 -23.91 3.16
N GLU A 6 8.92 -24.86 4.09
CA GLU A 6 8.92 -26.31 3.86
C GLU A 6 7.56 -26.85 3.40
N LYS A 7 6.45 -26.19 3.75
CA LYS A 7 5.09 -26.59 3.33
C LYS A 7 4.59 -25.96 2.02
N GLY A 8 5.45 -25.27 1.26
CA GLY A 8 5.03 -24.58 0.03
C GLY A 8 4.00 -23.47 0.24
N LEU A 9 3.79 -23.05 1.48
CA LEU A 9 2.84 -22.01 1.88
C LEU A 9 3.47 -20.60 1.91
N HIS A 10 4.76 -20.50 1.62
CA HIS A 10 5.44 -19.21 1.46
C HIS A 10 4.97 -18.51 0.20
N GLY A 11 4.28 -17.39 0.40
CA GLY A 11 3.67 -16.61 -0.66
C GLY A 11 2.19 -16.94 -0.91
N ASN A 12 1.63 -17.95 -0.23
CA ASN A 12 0.23 -18.30 -0.42
C ASN A 12 -0.66 -17.16 0.13
N GLY A 13 -1.48 -16.59 -0.75
CA GLY A 13 -2.36 -15.45 -0.45
C GLY A 13 -1.73 -14.06 -0.66
N LEU A 14 -0.46 -13.95 -1.07
CA LEU A 14 0.07 -12.66 -1.54
C LEU A 14 -0.58 -12.28 -2.88
N ILE A 15 -0.66 -10.98 -3.15
CA ILE A 15 -1.18 -10.49 -4.42
C ILE A 15 -0.04 -10.45 -5.43
N HIS A 16 -0.18 -11.24 -6.49
CA HIS A 16 0.78 -11.26 -7.58
C HIS A 16 0.57 -10.06 -8.51
N ILE A 17 1.64 -9.30 -8.72
CA ILE A 17 1.70 -8.14 -9.59
C ILE A 17 2.62 -8.47 -10.76
N SER A 18 2.03 -8.53 -11.95
CA SER A 18 2.72 -8.82 -13.21
C SER A 18 2.38 -7.83 -14.33
N SER A 19 1.32 -7.04 -14.15
CA SER A 19 0.88 -6.07 -15.16
C SER A 19 1.76 -4.83 -15.11
N ALA A 20 2.31 -4.42 -16.26
CA ALA A 20 3.19 -3.26 -16.38
C ALA A 20 2.59 -1.98 -15.76
N GLN A 21 1.28 -1.77 -15.91
CA GLN A 21 0.58 -0.63 -15.31
C GLN A 21 0.59 -0.66 -13.78
N MET A 22 0.38 -1.83 -13.16
CA MET A 22 0.41 -1.97 -11.70
C MET A 22 1.82 -1.79 -11.14
N ILE A 23 2.83 -2.28 -11.88
CA ILE A 23 4.24 -2.10 -11.55
C ILE A 23 4.61 -0.62 -11.59
N ALA A 24 4.18 0.11 -12.63
CA ALA A 24 4.38 1.55 -12.74
C ALA A 24 3.75 2.31 -11.56
N ARG A 25 2.48 2.03 -11.22
CA ARG A 25 1.80 2.65 -10.06
C ARG A 25 2.52 2.37 -8.74
N TYR A 26 3.00 1.15 -8.56
CA TYR A 26 3.76 0.78 -7.37
C TYR A 26 5.10 1.53 -7.31
N ASN A 27 5.78 1.68 -8.45
CA ASN A 27 7.00 2.47 -8.56
C ASN A 27 6.77 3.96 -8.32
N ASP A 28 5.67 4.53 -8.81
CA ASP A 28 5.28 5.91 -8.53
C ASP A 28 5.03 6.12 -7.03
N ALA A 29 4.37 5.16 -6.37
CA ALA A 29 4.22 5.17 -4.92
C ALA A 29 5.56 5.14 -4.19
N LEU A 30 6.51 4.29 -4.60
CA LEU A 30 7.87 4.25 -4.05
C LEU A 30 8.59 5.60 -4.20
N VAL A 31 8.57 6.17 -5.41
CA VAL A 31 9.20 7.46 -5.71
C VAL A 31 8.56 8.58 -4.89
N SER A 32 7.24 8.59 -4.74
CA SER A 32 6.52 9.58 -3.92
C SER A 32 6.95 9.56 -2.45
N MET A 33 7.39 8.41 -1.94
CA MET A 33 7.92 8.26 -0.58
C MET A 33 9.41 8.60 -0.47
N GLY A 34 10.07 8.88 -1.60
CA GLY A 34 11.51 9.13 -1.69
C GLY A 34 12.35 7.86 -1.78
N PHE A 35 11.77 6.72 -2.20
CA PHE A 35 12.50 5.49 -2.45
C PHE A 35 12.82 5.32 -3.94
N GLN A 36 13.86 4.54 -4.22
CA GLN A 36 14.17 4.13 -5.59
C GLN A 36 13.12 3.14 -6.09
N PRO A 37 12.69 3.21 -7.37
CA PRO A 37 11.78 2.23 -7.97
C PRO A 37 12.40 0.83 -7.98
N THR A 38 11.58 -0.20 -8.21
CA THR A 38 12.03 -1.58 -8.48
C THR A 38 12.22 -1.79 -9.97
N GLY A 39 13.21 -2.60 -10.33
CA GLY A 39 13.42 -3.09 -11.70
C GLY A 39 12.79 -4.46 -11.98
N LEU A 40 11.93 -4.97 -11.09
CA LEU A 40 11.29 -6.28 -11.24
C LEU A 40 10.04 -6.20 -12.11
N ASP A 41 9.94 -7.11 -13.08
CA ASP A 41 8.77 -7.27 -13.96
C ASP A 41 7.62 -8.07 -13.30
N ARG A 42 7.89 -8.71 -12.16
CA ARG A 42 6.90 -9.45 -11.38
C ARG A 42 7.31 -9.54 -9.92
N PHE A 43 6.35 -9.36 -9.04
CA PHE A 43 6.55 -9.50 -7.60
C PHE A 43 5.21 -9.76 -6.89
N SER A 44 5.27 -10.15 -5.63
CA SER A 44 4.09 -10.43 -4.82
C SER A 44 4.03 -9.45 -3.66
N VAL A 45 2.88 -8.88 -3.38
CA VAL A 45 2.69 -7.92 -2.28
C VAL A 45 1.76 -8.44 -1.21
N ASP A 46 2.04 -8.06 0.03
CA ASP A 46 1.19 -8.34 1.18
C ASP A 46 0.09 -7.28 1.35
N MET A 47 -0.70 -7.38 2.42
CA MET A 47 -1.78 -6.43 2.71
C MET A 47 -1.28 -4.98 2.91
N PHE A 48 -0.05 -4.78 3.39
CA PHE A 48 0.58 -3.47 3.52
C PHE A 48 1.29 -3.01 2.25
N GLY A 49 1.42 -3.86 1.22
CA GLY A 49 2.19 -3.57 0.02
C GLY A 49 3.66 -3.98 0.11
N TRP A 50 4.07 -4.69 1.16
CA TRP A 50 5.43 -5.22 1.27
C TRP A 50 5.62 -6.45 0.38
N SER A 51 6.74 -6.51 -0.31
CA SER A 51 7.12 -7.62 -1.19
C SER A 51 8.44 -8.28 -0.73
N PRO A 52 8.49 -9.61 -0.61
CA PRO A 52 9.71 -10.34 -0.32
C PRO A 52 10.75 -10.26 -1.45
N GLU A 53 10.29 -10.19 -2.70
CA GLU A 53 11.16 -10.08 -3.88
C GLU A 53 11.86 -8.72 -3.92
N ILE A 54 11.11 -7.64 -3.70
CA ILE A 54 11.66 -6.27 -3.65
C ILE A 54 12.58 -6.09 -2.45
N ALA A 55 12.24 -6.68 -1.29
CA ALA A 55 13.11 -6.68 -0.12
C ALA A 55 14.46 -7.36 -0.41
N THR A 56 14.45 -8.42 -1.22
CA THR A 56 15.65 -9.13 -1.66
C THR A 56 16.45 -8.29 -2.65
N GLU A 57 15.80 -7.72 -3.67
CA GLU A 57 16.41 -6.82 -4.67
C GLU A 57 17.12 -5.64 -3.99
N LYS A 58 16.45 -4.97 -3.04
CA LYS A 58 16.98 -3.81 -2.33
C LYS A 58 17.93 -4.18 -1.19
N ARG A 59 18.16 -5.47 -0.94
CA ARG A 59 18.94 -6.02 0.19
C ARG A 59 18.53 -5.41 1.54
N LYS A 60 17.25 -5.08 1.68
CA LYS A 60 16.69 -4.39 2.85
C LYS A 60 15.30 -4.92 3.14
N LEU A 61 15.18 -5.63 4.26
CA LEU A 61 13.91 -6.24 4.68
C LEU A 61 12.83 -5.18 4.94
N TYR A 62 13.21 -4.09 5.59
CA TYR A 62 12.36 -2.95 5.92
C TYR A 62 12.49 -1.80 4.90
N TYR A 63 12.27 -2.08 3.61
CA TYR A 63 12.47 -1.06 2.56
C TYR A 63 11.36 0.01 2.53
N LEU A 64 10.13 -0.34 2.94
CA LEU A 64 8.99 0.59 3.04
C LEU A 64 9.06 1.50 4.27
N THR A 65 10.22 1.62 4.91
CA THR A 65 10.39 2.57 6.00
C THR A 65 11.74 3.27 5.96
N ARG A 66 11.72 4.53 6.39
CA ARG A 66 12.93 5.31 6.71
C ARG A 66 13.43 5.04 8.13
N SER A 67 12.53 4.77 9.07
CA SER A 67 12.84 4.49 10.47
C SER A 67 11.75 3.58 11.04
N LEU A 68 12.13 2.61 11.88
CA LEU A 68 11.23 1.61 12.48
C LEU A 68 10.03 2.23 13.22
N ALA A 69 10.08 3.52 13.55
CA ALA A 69 8.97 4.24 14.17
C ALA A 69 7.78 4.54 13.24
N ASN A 70 7.98 4.60 11.92
CA ASN A 70 6.91 4.97 10.98
C ASN A 70 6.90 4.02 9.79
N PRO A 71 6.22 2.88 9.90
CA PRO A 71 5.96 2.06 8.74
C PRO A 71 5.19 2.87 7.68
N MET A 72 5.51 2.65 6.42
CA MET A 72 4.67 3.11 5.31
C MET A 72 4.13 1.90 4.57
N GLY A 73 2.95 2.05 3.98
CA GLY A 73 2.29 1.01 3.20
C GLY A 73 1.95 1.51 1.80
N ILE A 74 1.82 0.58 0.86
CA ILE A 74 1.35 0.83 -0.50
C ILE A 74 0.13 -0.06 -0.75
N ILE A 75 -1.00 0.56 -1.04
CA ILE A 75 -2.21 -0.15 -1.49
C ILE A 75 -2.38 0.13 -2.98
N ILE A 76 -2.21 -0.90 -3.79
CA ILE A 76 -2.39 -0.86 -5.25
C ILE A 76 -3.69 -1.53 -5.70
N SER A 77 -4.34 -2.33 -4.83
CA SER A 77 -5.60 -3.01 -5.14
C SER A 77 -6.41 -3.28 -3.89
N ILE A 78 -7.74 -3.15 -3.99
CA ILE A 78 -8.66 -3.55 -2.93
C ILE A 78 -8.53 -5.03 -2.55
N HIS A 79 -8.09 -5.89 -3.48
CA HIS A 79 -7.91 -7.32 -3.20
C HIS A 79 -6.87 -7.58 -2.10
N GLN A 80 -5.94 -6.63 -1.85
CA GLN A 80 -4.92 -6.76 -0.79
C GLN A 80 -5.54 -6.96 0.59
N ARG A 81 -6.81 -6.57 0.81
CA ARG A 81 -7.56 -6.83 2.05
C ARG A 81 -7.60 -8.29 2.47
N HIS A 82 -7.41 -9.23 1.55
CA HIS A 82 -7.43 -10.67 1.84
C HIS A 82 -6.03 -11.27 1.97
N ALA A 83 -4.99 -10.50 1.63
CA ALA A 83 -3.62 -10.98 1.71
C ALA A 83 -3.16 -11.07 3.19
N PRO A 84 -2.37 -12.06 3.57
CA PRO A 84 -1.80 -12.09 4.91
C PRO A 84 -0.76 -10.97 5.06
N VAL A 85 -0.69 -10.35 6.24
CA VAL A 85 0.44 -9.46 6.60
C VAL A 85 1.65 -10.33 6.94
N TYR A 86 2.66 -10.35 6.07
CA TYR A 86 3.86 -11.18 6.31
C TYR A 86 4.81 -10.53 7.30
N PHE A 87 4.91 -9.19 7.25
CA PHE A 87 5.93 -8.47 7.99
C PHE A 87 5.37 -7.22 8.69
N PRO A 88 4.61 -7.41 9.80
CA PRO A 88 4.14 -6.29 10.60
C PRO A 88 5.31 -5.67 11.37
N TYR A 89 5.29 -4.35 11.54
CA TYR A 89 6.27 -3.60 12.33
C TYR A 89 5.88 -3.59 13.81
N HIS A 90 4.58 -3.52 14.10
CA HIS A 90 4.01 -3.54 15.43
C HIS A 90 2.94 -4.64 15.57
N SER A 91 2.67 -5.07 16.80
CA SER A 91 1.67 -6.11 17.09
C SER A 91 0.25 -5.71 16.67
N PHE A 92 -0.07 -4.41 16.66
CA PHE A 92 -1.40 -3.89 16.31
C PHE A 92 -1.59 -3.68 14.79
N ASP A 93 -0.53 -3.73 13.99
CA ASP A 93 -0.57 -3.39 12.56
C ASP A 93 -1.62 -4.21 11.80
N ARG A 94 -1.73 -5.51 12.13
CA ARG A 94 -2.67 -6.44 11.49
C ARG A 94 -4.12 -6.03 11.69
N ALA A 95 -4.50 -5.72 12.93
CA ALA A 95 -5.86 -5.31 13.26
C ALA A 95 -6.17 -3.93 12.66
N MET A 96 -5.19 -3.03 12.69
CA MET A 96 -5.32 -1.68 12.16
C MET A 96 -5.53 -1.67 10.64
N ILE A 97 -4.70 -2.37 9.86
CA ILE A 97 -4.84 -2.38 8.40
C ILE A 97 -6.15 -3.06 7.97
N SER A 98 -6.57 -4.12 8.67
CA SER A 98 -7.87 -4.76 8.44
C SER A 98 -9.01 -3.76 8.65
N ALA A 99 -9.02 -3.07 9.80
CA ALA A 99 -10.03 -2.06 10.10
C ALA A 99 -10.00 -0.89 9.11
N PHE A 100 -8.82 -0.54 8.58
CA PHE A 100 -8.69 0.49 7.54
C PHE A 100 -9.35 0.05 6.22
N PHE A 101 -9.08 -1.18 5.76
CA PHE A 101 -9.76 -1.73 4.58
C PHE A 101 -11.27 -1.83 4.79
N ASP A 102 -11.72 -2.30 5.95
CA ASP A 102 -13.15 -2.45 6.26
C ASP A 102 -13.87 -1.09 6.28
N ARG A 103 -13.21 -0.06 6.82
CA ARG A 103 -13.78 1.30 6.91
C ARG A 103 -13.82 2.03 5.57
N PHE A 104 -12.78 1.89 4.75
CA PHE A 104 -12.60 2.68 3.51
C PHE A 104 -12.68 1.83 2.25
N THR A 105 -13.45 0.73 2.27
CA THR A 105 -13.52 -0.23 1.15
C THR A 105 -13.89 0.46 -0.17
N ALA A 106 -14.89 1.36 -0.15
CA ALA A 106 -15.38 2.02 -1.36
C ALA A 106 -14.35 3.02 -1.91
N GLU A 107 -13.74 3.82 -1.04
CA GLU A 107 -12.74 4.82 -1.39
C GLU A 107 -11.46 4.18 -1.90
N ILE A 108 -11.00 3.09 -1.25
CA ILE A 108 -9.85 2.34 -1.71
C ILE A 108 -10.13 1.72 -3.08
N MET A 109 -11.32 1.16 -3.31
CA MET A 109 -11.71 0.59 -4.61
C MET A 109 -11.69 1.65 -5.71
N ASP A 110 -12.25 2.83 -5.44
CA ASP A 110 -12.27 3.93 -6.41
C ASP A 110 -10.86 4.43 -6.74
N ILE A 111 -10.03 4.70 -5.72
CA ILE A 111 -8.67 5.21 -5.94
C ILE A 111 -7.79 4.16 -6.63
N THR A 112 -7.84 2.89 -6.19
CA THR A 112 -7.00 1.81 -6.75
C THR A 112 -7.31 1.47 -8.21
N THR A 113 -8.45 1.94 -8.73
CA THR A 113 -8.78 1.82 -10.16
C THR A 113 -7.78 2.59 -11.02
N THR A 114 -7.35 3.78 -10.58
CA THR A 114 -6.48 4.68 -11.36
C THR A 114 -5.07 4.76 -10.81
N ASP A 115 -4.91 4.80 -9.48
CA ASP A 115 -3.66 5.12 -8.80
C ASP A 115 -3.36 4.22 -7.60
N ALA A 116 -2.11 4.22 -7.15
CA ALA A 116 -1.75 3.58 -5.88
C ALA A 116 -2.00 4.52 -4.69
N CYS A 117 -2.44 3.99 -3.56
CA CYS A 117 -2.56 4.70 -2.29
C CYS A 117 -1.30 4.51 -1.44
N VAL A 118 -0.75 5.60 -0.90
CA VAL A 118 0.35 5.54 0.07
C VAL A 118 -0.17 5.81 1.48
N LEU A 119 0.16 4.91 2.40
CA LEU A 119 -0.18 5.00 3.80
C LEU A 119 1.04 5.45 4.61
N ILE A 120 0.89 6.52 5.39
CA ILE A 120 1.93 7.02 6.30
C ILE A 120 1.33 7.14 7.70
N TRP A 121 1.76 6.29 8.62
CA TRP A 121 1.12 6.11 9.93
C TRP A 121 1.48 7.18 10.99
N LYS A 122 2.03 8.34 10.59
CA LYS A 122 2.41 9.42 11.52
C LYS A 122 1.25 10.32 11.98
N THR A 123 0.17 10.40 11.21
CA THR A 123 -0.84 11.48 11.38
C THR A 123 -2.25 11.09 10.92
N GLY A 124 -2.51 9.81 10.62
CA GLY A 124 -3.82 9.37 10.10
C GLY A 124 -4.11 9.84 8.67
N PHE A 125 -3.05 10.09 7.86
CA PHE A 125 -3.19 10.64 6.52
C PHE A 125 -2.98 9.58 5.42
N LEU A 126 -3.94 9.49 4.51
CA LEU A 126 -3.80 8.83 3.21
C LEU A 126 -3.17 9.84 2.24
N ARG A 127 -2.05 9.50 1.58
CA ARG A 127 -1.48 10.34 0.51
C ARG A 127 -1.64 9.62 -0.82
N ILE A 128 -2.37 10.23 -1.74
CA ILE A 128 -2.50 9.75 -3.12
C ILE A 128 -1.40 10.43 -3.94
N PRO A 129 -0.50 9.69 -4.63
CA PRO A 129 0.57 10.26 -5.44
C PRO A 129 0.05 11.22 -6.53
N ALA A 130 -1.14 10.95 -7.09
CA ALA A 130 -1.73 11.72 -8.18
C ALA A 130 -2.69 12.84 -7.73
N LEU A 131 -3.14 12.85 -6.47
CA LEU A 131 -4.13 13.82 -6.00
C LEU A 131 -3.50 14.79 -4.99
N LYS A 132 -3.36 16.06 -5.39
CA LYS A 132 -3.30 17.22 -4.49
C LYS A 132 -4.63 17.34 -3.74
N ILE A 133 -4.96 16.36 -2.90
CA ILE A 133 -6.04 16.53 -1.92
C ILE A 133 -5.42 17.26 -0.74
N SER A 134 -5.63 18.58 -0.70
CA SER A 134 -5.70 19.28 0.56
C SER A 134 -6.80 18.59 1.37
N CYS A 135 -6.41 17.82 2.38
CA CYS A 135 -7.34 17.20 3.30
C CYS A 135 -8.08 18.29 4.07
N TRP A 136 -9.24 18.66 3.54
CA TRP A 136 -10.26 19.42 4.21
C TRP A 136 -11.53 18.62 4.01
N TRP A 137 -11.89 17.76 4.98
CA TRP A 137 -13.27 17.60 5.44
C TRP A 137 -13.46 16.49 6.48
N ILE A 138 -13.75 16.90 7.72
CA ILE A 138 -14.95 16.54 8.48
C ILE A 138 -15.32 17.80 9.30
N PRO A 139 -16.60 18.21 9.47
CA PRO A 139 -17.64 18.54 8.50
C PRO A 139 -18.02 20.05 8.57
N LEU A 140 -18.59 20.65 7.52
CA LEU A 140 -19.62 21.73 7.56
C LEU A 140 -19.76 22.38 6.17
N SER A 141 -20.98 22.37 5.65
CA SER A 141 -21.48 23.08 4.45
C SER A 141 -20.83 22.71 3.11
N CYS A 142 -21.41 21.68 2.46
CA CYS A 142 -21.15 21.37 1.05
C CYS A 142 -21.80 22.46 0.17
N GLY A 143 -21.05 23.52 -0.10
CA GLY A 143 -21.35 24.50 -1.15
C GLY A 143 -20.94 23.95 -2.52
N ARG A 144 -21.93 23.51 -3.29
CA ARG A 144 -21.84 23.12 -4.69
C ARG A 144 -21.14 24.21 -5.51
N LYS A 145 -20.01 23.93 -6.17
CA LYS A 145 -19.48 24.78 -7.26
C LYS A 145 -19.50 24.01 -8.57
N HIS A 146 -20.40 24.47 -9.44
CA HIS A 146 -20.50 24.12 -10.84
C HIS A 146 -19.17 24.35 -11.56
N ARG A 147 -18.78 23.37 -12.39
CA ARG A 147 -17.76 23.54 -13.42
C ARG A 147 -18.49 24.11 -14.64
N THR A 148 -18.26 25.38 -14.96
CA THR A 148 -18.74 26.05 -16.18
C THR A 148 -17.94 25.58 -17.39
N ALA A 149 -18.65 25.32 -18.49
CA ALA A 149 -18.19 25.62 -19.84
C ALA A 149 -18.82 26.96 -20.25
#